data_AF-A0A0P9RHY5-F1
#
_entry.id   AF-A0A0P9RHY5-F1
#
_cell.length_a   1.000
_cell.length_b   1.000
_cell.length_c   1.000
_cell.angle_alpha   90.00
_cell.angle_beta   90.00
_cell.angle_gamma   90.00
#
_symmetry.space_group_name_H-M   'P 1'
#
loop_
_entity.id
_entity.type
_entity.pdbx_description
1 polymer ?
#
loop_
_entity_poly.entity_id
_entity_poly.type
_entity_poly.pdbx_seq_one_letter_code
_entity_poly.pdbx_strand_id
1 'polypeptide(L)' 'MKNNRHPANGKKPITLFGPDFPFAFDDWIEHPKGLGSIPAEHHGAEVAIVGAGIAG' A
#
# COMPACT_ATOMS: atom_id res chain seq x y z
N MET A 1 -3.00 -5.04 17.63
CA MET A 1 -1.59 -5.11 17.20
C MET A 1 -1.51 -6.02 15.98
N LYS A 2 -0.73 -5.66 14.96
CA LYS A 2 -0.50 -6.56 13.82
C LYS A 2 0.33 -7.74 14.28
N ASN A 3 -0.12 -8.97 14.00
CA ASN A 3 0.67 -10.15 14.30
C ASN A 3 1.90 -10.18 13.38
N ASN A 4 3.10 -10.07 13.96
CA ASN A 4 4.33 -10.22 13.20
C ASN A 4 4.49 -11.70 12.79
N ARG A 5 4.42 -11.95 11.48
CA ARG A 5 4.57 -13.30 10.90
C ARG A 5 5.95 -13.49 10.23
N HIS A 6 6.86 -12.54 10.36
CA HIS A 6 8.21 -12.70 9.83
C HIS A 6 8.97 -13.79 10.61
N PRO A 7 9.94 -14.47 9.96
CA PRO A 7 10.77 -15.47 10.63
C PRO A 7 11.48 -14.92 11.87
N ALA A 8 11.45 -15.66 12.98
CA ALA A 8 12.10 -15.28 14.24
C ALA A 8 13.61 -15.60 14.24
N ASN A 9 14.34 -15.10 13.25
CA ASN A 9 15.77 -15.38 13.05
C ASN A 9 16.70 -14.21 13.40
N GLY A 10 16.17 -13.17 14.05
CA GLY A 10 16.92 -11.99 14.51
C GLY A 10 17.39 -11.04 13.39
N LYS A 11 17.00 -11.27 12.13
CA LYS A 11 17.32 -10.38 11.01
C LYS A 11 16.13 -9.48 10.68
N LYS A 12 16.40 -8.35 10.02
CA LYS A 12 15.33 -7.56 9.39
C LYS A 12 14.63 -8.45 8.34
N PRO A 13 13.29 -8.40 8.22
CA PRO A 13 12.59 -9.23 7.27
C PRO A 13 12.96 -8.92 5.82
N ILE A 14 12.95 -9.94 4.97
CA ILE A 14 12.94 -9.75 3.53
C ILE A 14 11.49 -9.43 3.12
N THR A 15 11.33 -8.42 2.26
CA THR A 15 10.07 -7.97 1.69
C THR A 15 10.20 -7.89 0.16
N LEU A 16 9.08 -7.73 -0.54
CA LEU A 16 9.07 -7.43 -1.98
C LEU A 16 9.35 -5.94 -2.22
N PHE A 17 10.52 -5.47 -1.80
CA PHE A 17 10.97 -4.08 -1.94
C PHE A 17 11.91 -3.94 -3.14
N GLY A 18 11.35 -3.80 -4.34
CA GLY A 18 12.12 -3.72 -5.59
C GLY A 18 12.71 -5.07 -6.02
N PRO A 19 13.80 -5.09 -6.83
CA PRO A 19 14.79 -4.01 -7.01
C PRO A 19 14.42 -2.95 -8.05
N ASP A 20 13.44 -3.22 -8.92
CA ASP A 20 13.13 -2.33 -10.05
C ASP A 20 12.51 -1.00 -9.60
N PHE A 21 11.65 -1.07 -8.58
CA PHE A 21 11.08 0.11 -7.93
C PHE A 21 11.05 -0.08 -6.40
N PRO A 22 12.09 0.38 -5.69
CA PRO A 22 12.22 0.21 -4.24
C PRO A 22 11.39 1.26 -3.48
N PHE A 23 10.06 1.12 -3.55
CA PHE A 23 9.09 1.96 -2.82
C PHE A 23 8.45 1.18 -1.65
N ALA A 24 8.38 1.80 -0.48
CA ALA A 24 7.86 1.19 0.74
C ALA A 24 6.32 1.28 0.76
N PHE A 25 5.66 0.40 -0.01
CA PHE A 25 4.19 0.36 -0.08
C PHE A 25 3.54 0.08 1.28
N ASP A 26 4.17 -0.74 2.12
CA ASP A 26 3.75 -0.99 3.49
C ASP A 26 3.76 0.30 4.31
N ASP A 27 4.88 1.03 4.35
CA ASP A 27 4.97 2.30 5.08
C ASP A 27 3.96 3.34 4.55
N TRP A 28 3.78 3.42 3.23
CA TRP A 28 2.83 4.36 2.61
C TRP A 28 1.37 4.07 3.00
N ILE A 29 0.98 2.80 3.04
CA ILE A 29 -0.38 2.36 3.43
C ILE A 29 -0.60 2.52 4.94
N GLU A 30 0.44 2.31 5.76
CA GLU A 30 0.35 2.38 7.23
C GLU A 30 0.40 3.80 7.79
N HIS A 31 0.78 4.77 6.98
CA HIS A 31 1.01 6.14 7.44
C HIS A 31 -0.29 6.83 7.90
N PRO A 32 -0.30 7.49 9.09
CA PRO A 32 -1.54 8.05 9.67
C PRO A 32 -2.15 9.22 8.88
N LYS A 33 -1.41 9.81 7.93
CA LYS A 33 -1.94 10.87 7.03
C LYS A 33 -2.70 10.33 5.82
N GLY A 34 -2.78 9.01 5.64
CA GLY A 34 -3.38 8.39 4.46
C GLY A 34 -2.56 8.59 3.18
N LEU A 35 -3.17 8.23 2.04
CA LEU A 35 -2.51 8.25 0.72
C LEU A 35 -2.50 9.64 0.05
N GLY A 36 -3.33 10.57 0.56
CA GLY A 36 -3.54 11.91 -0.01
C GLY A 36 -5.02 12.30 0.01
N SER A 37 -5.35 13.34 -0.76
CA SER A 37 -6.73 13.81 -0.95
C SER A 37 -6.95 14.32 -2.36
N ILE A 38 -8.21 14.35 -2.79
CA ILE A 38 -8.66 14.90 -4.08
C ILE A 38 -9.35 16.25 -3.80
N PRO A 39 -9.22 17.27 -4.68
CA PRO A 39 -9.99 18.51 -4.58
C PRO A 39 -11.51 18.26 -4.50
N ALA A 40 -12.22 19.07 -3.70
CA ALA A 40 -13.61 18.83 -3.35
C ALA A 40 -14.56 18.86 -4.56
N GLU A 41 -14.24 19.69 -5.56
CA GLU A 41 -14.97 19.82 -6.82
C GLU A 41 -14.99 18.56 -7.69
N HIS A 42 -14.10 17.60 -7.41
CA HIS A 42 -14.03 16.31 -8.11
C HIS A 42 -14.63 15.15 -7.33
N HIS A 43 -15.14 15.39 -6.10
CA HIS A 43 -15.76 14.32 -5.32
C HIS A 43 -17.04 13.84 -6.00
N GLY A 44 -17.19 12.52 -6.16
CA GLY A 44 -18.31 11.90 -6.87
C GLY A 44 -18.11 11.72 -8.37
N ALA A 45 -17.01 12.20 -8.95
CA ALA A 45 -16.65 11.87 -10.33
C ALA A 45 -16.38 10.36 -10.47
N GLU A 46 -16.94 9.76 -11.53
CA GLU A 46 -16.82 8.33 -11.77
C GLU A 46 -15.45 7.97 -12.37
N VAL A 47 -14.89 6.84 -11.94
CA VAL A 47 -13.71 6.21 -12.53
C VAL A 47 -14.03 4.75 -12.87
N ALA A 48 -13.84 4.37 -14.14
CA ALA A 48 -14.10 3.00 -14.57
C ALA A 48 -13.00 2.06 -14.06
N ILE A 49 -13.39 0.94 -13.46
CA ILE A 49 -12.51 -0.15 -13.05
C ILE A 49 -12.93 -1.40 -13.83
N VAL A 50 -12.01 -1.94 -14.64
CA VAL A 50 -12.27 -3.13 -15.47
C VAL A 50 -11.55 -4.33 -14.87
N GLY A 51 -12.35 -5.27 -14.34
CA GLY A 51 -11.87 -6.45 -13.61
C GLY A 51 -12.04 -6.28 -12.10
N ALA A 52 -12.53 -7.34 -11.44
CA ALA A 52 -12.80 -7.37 -9.99
C ALA A 52 -11.85 -8.36 -9.29
N GLY A 53 -10.55 -8.13 -9.46
CA GLY A 53 -9.47 -8.99 -8.98
C GLY A 53 -8.80 -8.40 -7.74
N ILE A 54 -7.52 -8.75 -7.49
CA ILE A 54 -6.77 -8.12 -6.37
C ILE A 54 -6.29 -6.70 -6.72
N ALA A 55 -6.13 -6.40 -8.00
CA ALA A 55 -5.58 -5.12 -8.48
C ALA A 55 -6.66 -4.09 -8.83
N GLY A 56 -7.87 -4.53 -9.17
CA GLY A 56 -9.01 -3.69 -9.54
C GLY A 56 -10.19 -4.06 -8.67
#